data_AF-A0A945YIJ1-F1
#
_entry.id   AF-A0A945YIJ1-F1
#
_cell.length_a   1.000
_cell.length_b   1.000
_cell.length_c   1.000
_cell.angle_alpha   90.00
_cell.angle_beta   90.00
_cell.angle_gamma   90.00
#
_symmetry.space_group_name_H-M   'P 1'
#
loop_
_entity.id
_entity.type
_entity.pdbx_description
1 polymer ?
#
loop_
_entity_poly.entity_id
_entity_poly.type
_entity_poly.pdbx_seq_one_letter_code
_entity_poly.pdbx_strand_id
1 'polypeptide(L)'
;MQHLVEKRGIESIQGPAGSVLLMNMTVVHGSSVNISPLRRLLLYVNVSAIDNRGESFVRPEYYAARDFAPLVPLDPSCLLSYQ
;
A
#
# COMPACT_ATOMS: atom_id res chain seq x y z
N MET A 1 1.72 -18.97 10.63
CA MET A 1 2.63 -18.61 9.51
C MET A 1 3.09 -19.82 8.73
N GLN A 2 3.79 -20.79 9.34
CA GLN A 2 4.29 -22.00 8.66
C GLN A 2 3.24 -22.73 7.81
N HIS A 3 2.05 -23.01 8.37
CA HIS A 3 0.94 -23.62 7.64
C HIS A 3 0.52 -22.86 6.36
N LEU A 4 0.53 -21.52 6.37
CA LEU A 4 0.19 -20.73 5.19
C LEU A 4 1.28 -20.84 4.12
N VAL A 5 2.55 -20.86 4.53
CA VAL A 5 3.69 -21.04 3.63
C VAL A 5 3.66 -22.42 2.98
N GLU A 6 3.39 -23.48 3.73
CA GLU A 6 3.27 -24.84 3.19
C GLU A 6 2.17 -24.94 2.12
N LYS A 7 1.04 -24.24 2.31
CA LYS A 7 -0.11 -24.29 1.40
C LYS A 7 0.00 -23.35 0.20
N ARG A 8 0.66 -22.19 0.35
CA ARG A 8 0.64 -21.08 -0.62
C ARG A 8 2.01 -20.68 -1.14
N GLY A 9 3.08 -21.21 -0.56
CA GLY A 9 4.45 -20.76 -0.83
C GLY A 9 4.75 -19.41 -0.21
N ILE A 10 5.91 -18.89 -0.57
CA ILE A 10 6.37 -17.54 -0.27
C ILE A 10 6.97 -16.95 -1.54
N GLU A 11 6.57 -15.74 -1.88
CA GLU A 11 7.10 -15.04 -3.04
C GLU A 11 7.57 -13.64 -2.68
N SER A 12 8.67 -13.22 -3.31
CA SER A 12 9.20 -11.86 -3.22
C SER A 12 8.86 -11.11 -4.50
N ILE A 13 8.19 -9.97 -4.35
CA ILE A 13 7.78 -9.13 -5.47
C ILE A 13 8.91 -8.16 -5.79
N GLN A 14 9.35 -8.17 -7.05
CA GLN A 14 10.48 -7.38 -7.53
C GLN A 14 10.08 -6.59 -8.77
N GLY A 15 10.68 -5.41 -8.95
CA GLY A 15 10.48 -4.57 -10.11
C GLY A 15 11.34 -3.30 -10.06
N PRO A 16 11.57 -2.62 -11.20
CA PRO A 16 12.27 -1.34 -11.23
C PRO A 16 11.47 -0.24 -10.52
N ALA A 17 12.13 0.89 -10.20
CA ALA A 17 11.46 2.07 -9.68
C ALA A 17 10.31 2.50 -10.62
N GLY A 18 9.15 2.84 -10.04
CA GLY A 18 7.91 3.13 -10.78
C GLY A 18 6.99 1.92 -10.96
N SER A 19 7.41 0.70 -10.60
CA SER A 19 6.52 -0.46 -10.55
C SER A 19 5.44 -0.30 -9.50
N VAL A 20 4.23 -0.80 -9.78
CA VAL A 20 3.08 -0.76 -8.88
C VAL A 20 2.66 -2.17 -8.51
N LEU A 21 2.44 -2.41 -7.21
CA LEU A 21 1.83 -3.62 -6.68
C LEU A 21 0.44 -3.31 -6.16
N LEU A 22 -0.57 -4.00 -6.71
CA LEU A 22 -1.92 -4.02 -6.19
C LEU A 22 -2.07 -5.27 -5.33
N MET A 23 -2.32 -5.11 -4.03
CA MET A 23 -2.49 -6.23 -3.11
C MET A 23 -3.78 -6.07 -2.28
N ASN A 24 -4.43 -7.19 -2.00
CA ASN A 24 -5.54 -7.20 -1.05
C ASN A 24 -5.02 -6.99 0.38
N MET A 25 -5.74 -6.20 1.18
CA MET A 25 -5.36 -5.86 2.56
C MET A 25 -5.24 -7.07 3.50
N THR A 26 -5.82 -8.22 3.16
CA THR A 26 -5.73 -9.45 3.97
C THR A 26 -4.58 -10.37 3.58
N VAL A 27 -3.77 -10.01 2.57
CA VAL A 27 -2.58 -10.80 2.21
C VAL A 27 -1.58 -10.72 3.35
N VAL A 28 -1.09 -11.87 3.79
CA VAL A 28 0.00 -11.92 4.77
C VAL A 28 1.28 -11.49 4.07
N HIS A 29 1.88 -10.40 4.54
CA HIS A 29 3.07 -9.80 3.93
C HIS A 29 4.03 -9.28 5.00
N GLY A 30 5.28 -9.06 4.59
CA GLY A 30 6.34 -8.55 5.44
C GLY A 30 7.62 -8.31 4.66
N SER A 31 8.62 -7.74 5.31
CA SER A 31 9.93 -7.50 4.70
C SER A 31 11.06 -7.83 5.66
N SER A 32 12.18 -8.35 5.12
CA SER A 32 13.43 -8.49 5.87
C SER A 32 14.16 -7.14 6.01
N VAL A 33 15.13 -7.12 6.93
CA VAL A 33 16.11 -6.02 7.08
C VAL A 33 16.90 -5.86 5.78
N ASN A 34 17.05 -4.61 5.33
CA ASN A 34 17.87 -4.30 4.16
C ASN A 34 19.34 -4.13 4.57
N ILE A 35 20.19 -5.11 4.23
CA ILE A 35 21.64 -5.08 4.48
C ILE A 35 22.45 -4.58 3.27
N SER A 36 21.79 -4.28 2.15
CA SER A 36 22.45 -3.79 0.94
C SER A 36 22.82 -2.30 1.06
N PRO A 37 23.80 -1.81 0.28
CA PRO A 37 24.06 -0.37 0.18
C PRO A 37 22.97 0.39 -0.62
N LEU A 38 21.99 -0.32 -1.19
CA LEU A 38 20.96 0.26 -2.05
C LEU A 38 19.71 0.60 -1.24
N ARG A 39 19.22 1.83 -1.40
CA ARG A 39 18.01 2.30 -0.70
C ARG A 39 16.76 1.61 -1.25
N ARG A 40 15.97 1.01 -0.36
CA ARG A 40 14.64 0.45 -0.67
C ARG A 40 13.55 1.40 -0.17
N LEU A 41 13.06 2.30 -1.03
CA LEU A 41 11.91 3.17 -0.75
C LEU A 41 10.63 2.57 -1.33
N LEU A 42 9.58 2.47 -0.51
CA LEU A 42 8.23 2.12 -0.93
C LEU A 42 7.26 3.19 -0.47
N LEU A 43 6.32 3.56 -1.34
CA LEU A 43 5.15 4.35 -0.99
C LEU A 43 3.95 3.40 -0.89
N TYR A 44 3.22 3.47 0.21
CA TYR A 44 1.99 2.72 0.43
C TYR A 44 0.80 3.66 0.35
N VAL A 45 -0.20 3.29 -0.45
CA VAL A 45 -1.50 3.95 -0.50
C VAL A 45 -2.55 2.90 -0.16
N ASN A 46 -3.19 3.05 0.99
CA ASN A 46 -4.31 2.19 1.38
C ASN A 46 -5.60 2.84 0.91
N VAL A 47 -6.32 2.14 0.04
CA VAL A 47 -7.63 2.59 -0.45
C VAL A 47 -8.73 1.73 0.14
N SER A 48 -9.87 2.36 0.45
CA SER A 48 -11.10 1.69 0.87
C SER A 48 -12.25 2.18 0.00
N ALA A 49 -13.27 1.34 -0.15
CA ALA A 49 -14.54 1.78 -0.72
C ALA A 49 -15.24 2.75 0.25
N ILE A 50 -15.98 3.72 -0.29
CA ILE A 50 -16.64 4.78 0.49
C ILE A 50 -17.75 4.26 1.42
N ASP A 51 -18.30 3.09 1.11
CA ASP A 51 -19.28 2.37 1.92
C ASP A 51 -18.62 1.52 3.03
N ASN A 52 -17.30 1.37 3.00
CA ASN A 52 -16.50 0.69 4.01
C ASN A 52 -15.66 1.70 4.82
N ARG A 53 -16.35 2.69 5.40
CA ARG A 53 -15.73 3.76 6.21
C ARG A 53 -15.43 3.30 7.64
N GLY A 54 -14.33 3.78 8.19
CA GLY A 54 -14.00 3.54 9.61
C GLY A 54 -14.85 4.41 10.53
N GLU A 55 -15.27 3.87 11.67
CA GLU A 55 -16.19 4.57 12.61
C GLU A 55 -15.59 4.81 14.00
N SER A 56 -14.49 4.13 14.36
CA SER A 56 -13.98 4.13 15.74
C SER A 56 -13.09 5.33 16.08
N PHE A 57 -12.42 5.91 15.08
CA PHE A 57 -11.56 7.12 15.19
C PHE A 57 -10.55 7.14 16.36
N VAL A 58 -10.17 5.96 16.87
CA VAL A 58 -9.25 5.82 18.02
C VAL A 58 -7.83 6.27 17.68
N ARG A 59 -7.44 6.19 16.40
CA ARG A 59 -6.10 6.59 15.92
C ARG A 59 -6.13 8.03 15.40
N PRO A 60 -4.98 8.74 15.47
CA PRO A 60 -4.82 10.02 14.78
C PRO A 60 -5.18 9.92 13.29
N GLU A 61 -5.65 11.03 12.73
CA GLU A 61 -6.15 11.08 11.35
C GLU A 61 -5.11 10.68 10.30
N TYR A 62 -3.84 11.05 10.51
CA TYR A 62 -2.75 10.66 9.62
C TYR A 62 -2.47 9.14 9.60
N TYR A 63 -3.05 8.36 10.52
CA TYR A 63 -3.05 6.90 10.50
C TYR A 63 -4.39 6.31 10.05
N ALA A 64 -5.51 7.02 10.25
CA ALA A 64 -6.86 6.56 9.93
C ALA A 64 -7.70 7.75 9.46
N ALA A 65 -7.92 7.83 8.14
CA ALA A 65 -8.64 8.92 7.50
C ALA A 65 -10.06 9.10 8.06
N ARG A 66 -10.53 10.35 8.06
CA ARG A 66 -11.88 10.74 8.48
C ARG A 66 -12.71 11.34 7.34
N ASP A 67 -12.04 11.81 6.29
CA ASP A 67 -12.67 12.18 5.03
C ASP A 67 -12.76 10.94 4.13
N PHE A 68 -13.99 10.66 3.68
CA PHE A 68 -14.32 9.54 2.79
C PHE A 68 -14.96 10.03 1.49
N ALA A 69 -14.77 11.30 1.14
CA ALA A 69 -15.15 11.81 -0.16
C ALA A 69 -14.52 10.96 -1.28
N PRO A 70 -15.26 10.65 -2.36
CA PRO A 70 -14.71 9.91 -3.49
C PRO A 70 -13.49 10.62 -4.08
N LEU A 71 -12.47 9.84 -4.46
CA LEU A 71 -11.31 10.38 -5.17
C LEU A 71 -11.75 10.91 -6.54
N VAL A 72 -11.35 12.14 -6.86
CA VAL A 72 -11.56 12.73 -8.18
C VAL A 72 -10.29 12.49 -9.01
N PRO A 73 -10.39 11.83 -10.17
CA PRO A 73 -9.23 11.63 -11.03
C PRO A 73 -8.72 12.97 -11.55
N LEU A 74 -7.41 13.16 -11.48
CA LEU A 74 -6.73 14.28 -12.12
C LEU A 74 -6.42 13.95 -13.59
N ASP A 75 -5.93 14.95 -14.33
CA ASP A 75 -5.43 14.74 -15.70
C ASP A 75 -4.35 13.65 -15.74
N PRO A 76 -4.30 12.77 -16.76
CA PRO A 76 -3.29 11.72 -16.86
C PRO A 76 -1.84 12.22 -16.79
N SER A 77 -1.58 13.47 -17.15
CA SER A 77 -0.26 14.10 -17.10
C SER A 77 0.05 14.85 -15.80
N CYS A 78 -0.84 14.81 -14.80
CA CYS A 78 -0.73 15.60 -13.56
C CYS A 78 0.60 15.45 -12.80
N LEU A 79 1.22 14.27 -12.86
CA LEU A 79 2.51 14.01 -12.22
C LEU A 79 3.68 14.69 -12.94
N LEU A 80 3.57 14.92 -14.25
CA LEU A 80 4.61 15.60 -15.04
C LEU A 80 4.58 17.12 -14.82
N SER A 81 3.43 17.66 -14.44
CA SER A 81 3.24 19.08 -14.14
C SER A 81 3.50 19.46 -12.68
N TYR A 82 3.69 18.49 -11.79
CA TYR A 82 3.90 18.73 -10.36
C TYR A 82 5.37 19.11 -10.10
N GLN A 83 5.65 20.42 -10.10
CA GLN A 83 6.95 20.99 -9.72
C GLN A 83 7.03 21.24 -8.22
#